data_AF-A0A3B8ZJZ8-F1
#
_entry.id   AF-A0A3B8ZJZ8-F1
#
_cell.length_a   1.000
_cell.length_b   1.000
_cell.length_c   1.000
_cell.angle_alpha   90.00
_cell.angle_beta   90.00
_cell.angle_gamma   90.00
#
_symmetry.space_group_name_H-M   'P 1'
#
loop_
_entity.id
_entity.type
_entity.pdbx_description
1 polymer ?
#
loop_
_entity_poly.entity_id
_entity_poly.type
_entity_poly.pdbx_seq_one_letter_code
_entity_poly.pdbx_strand_id
1 'polypeptide(L)'
;VHVVTCPDCDLPLTHHRDGSKACCHYCEFTIPTPPVCPQCQYDGIRLSGQGTQRLEIEVQHRFPGATVERMDSDTMRKPGSHARVLNQFREGKTQILLGTQMIAKGLDFPNVLLVGVINADTALHFPDFRAAEKTFQIVTQVAGRTGRGERRGRVLVQ
;
A
#
# COMPACT_ATOMS: atom_id res chain seq x y z
N VAL A 1 -2.36 6.01 -15.92
CA VAL A 1 -2.66 7.04 -14.91
C VAL A 1 -1.60 8.12 -15.05
N HIS A 2 -1.95 9.41 -15.03
CA HIS A 2 -0.97 10.50 -15.06
C HIS A 2 -0.61 10.92 -13.63
N VAL A 3 0.68 11.12 -13.36
CA VAL A 3 1.20 11.64 -12.09
C VAL A 3 1.94 12.94 -12.38
N VAL A 4 1.68 13.96 -11.56
CA VAL A 4 2.37 15.25 -11.70
C VAL A 4 3.78 15.11 -11.15
N THR A 5 4.78 15.28 -12.01
CA THR A 5 6.21 15.18 -11.67
C THR A 5 6.89 16.55 -11.67
N CYS A 6 8.03 16.62 -10.98
CA CYS A 6 8.92 17.76 -10.95
C CYS A 6 9.66 17.87 -12.29
N PRO A 7 9.66 19.03 -12.96
CA PRO A 7 10.40 19.21 -14.21
C PRO A 7 11.93 19.12 -14.02
N ASP A 8 12.43 19.40 -12.82
CA ASP A 8 13.87 19.44 -12.54
C ASP A 8 14.46 18.07 -12.14
N CYS A 9 13.64 17.16 -11.61
CA CYS A 9 14.12 15.90 -11.02
C CYS A 9 13.32 14.67 -11.44
N ASP A 10 12.25 14.84 -12.22
CA ASP A 10 11.30 13.80 -12.64
C ASP A 10 10.64 13.01 -11.47
N LEU A 11 10.78 13.52 -10.24
CA LEU A 11 10.16 12.95 -9.06
C LEU A 11 8.71 13.43 -8.92
N PRO A 12 7.78 12.57 -8.49
CA PRO A 12 6.40 12.93 -8.17
C PRO A 12 6.30 14.10 -7.17
N LEU A 13 5.29 14.96 -7.31
CA LEU A 13 5.06 16.05 -6.36
C LEU A 13 4.16 15.60 -5.20
N THR A 14 4.50 16.00 -3.98
CA THR A 14 3.70 15.76 -2.78
C THR A 14 2.69 16.88 -2.58
N HIS A 15 1.42 16.51 -2.43
CA HIS A 15 0.37 17.45 -2.03
C HIS A 15 0.43 17.71 -0.52
N HIS A 16 0.54 18.97 -0.13
CA HIS A 16 0.55 19.36 1.28
C HIS A 16 -0.86 19.57 1.84
N ARG A 17 -1.02 19.34 3.15
CA ARG A 17 -2.31 19.33 3.85
C ARG A 17 -3.10 20.64 3.80
N ASP A 18 -2.44 21.77 3.55
CA ASP A 18 -3.09 23.06 3.35
C ASP A 18 -3.82 23.16 1.99
N GLY A 19 -3.65 22.16 1.13
CA GLY A 19 -4.38 22.02 -0.12
C GLY A 19 -3.82 22.85 -1.27
N SER A 20 -3.04 23.89 -0.96
CA SER A 20 -2.74 24.98 -1.88
C SER A 20 -1.56 24.69 -2.82
N LYS A 21 -0.65 23.79 -2.43
CA LYS A 21 0.60 23.54 -3.16
C LYS A 21 0.94 22.05 -3.28
N ALA A 22 1.59 21.72 -4.39
CA ALA A 22 2.33 20.49 -4.59
C ALA A 22 3.84 20.78 -4.59
N CYS A 23 4.63 19.98 -3.90
CA CYS A 23 6.05 20.22 -3.65
C CYS A 23 6.93 19.01 -3.98
N CYS A 24 8.06 19.25 -4.62
CA CYS A 24 9.17 18.30 -4.70
C CYS A 24 10.03 18.46 -3.44
N HIS A 25 10.09 17.42 -2.60
CA HIS A 25 10.91 17.46 -1.38
C HIS A 25 12.41 17.30 -1.62
N TYR A 26 12.82 17.01 -2.86
CA TYR A 26 14.23 16.83 -3.19
C TYR A 26 14.91 18.14 -3.61
N CYS A 27 14.28 18.89 -4.52
CA CYS A 27 14.83 20.15 -5.04
C CYS A 27 14.04 21.40 -4.61
N GLU A 28 13.03 21.24 -3.76
CA GLU A 28 12.16 22.32 -3.26
C GLU A 28 11.31 23.02 -4.34
N PHE A 29 11.26 22.47 -5.56
CA PHE A 29 10.35 22.94 -6.60
C PHE A 29 8.90 22.87 -6.13
N THR A 30 8.15 23.94 -6.32
CA THR A 30 6.75 24.03 -5.88
C THR A 30 5.85 24.57 -6.99
N ILE A 31 4.63 24.04 -7.04
CA ILE A 31 3.57 24.57 -7.89
C ILE A 31 2.28 24.71 -7.07
N PRO A 32 1.34 25.58 -7.49
CA PRO A 32 -0.03 25.49 -7.01
C PRO A 32 -0.59 24.10 -7.31
N THR A 33 -1.40 23.55 -6.40
CA THR A 33 -2.09 22.27 -6.68
C THR A 33 -2.92 22.42 -7.96
N PRO A 34 -2.64 21.64 -9.01
CA PRO A 34 -3.38 21.79 -10.26
C PRO A 34 -4.84 21.40 -10.02
N PRO A 35 -5.82 22.16 -10.53
CA PRO A 35 -7.24 21.85 -10.35
C PRO A 35 -7.72 20.72 -11.29
N VAL A 36 -6.98 20.47 -12.36
CA VAL A 36 -7.23 19.41 -13.35
C VAL A 36 -5.91 18.77 -13.76
N CYS A 37 -5.97 17.55 -14.29
CA CYS A 37 -4.80 16.87 -14.82
C CYS A 37 -4.15 17.70 -15.94
N PRO A 38 -2.86 18.07 -15.85
CA PRO A 38 -2.21 18.88 -16.88
C PRO A 38 -2.04 18.12 -18.22
N GLN A 39 -2.11 16.79 -18.21
CA GLN A 39 -2.01 15.97 -19.42
C GLN A 39 -3.36 15.76 -20.14
N CYS A 40 -4.46 15.56 -19.41
CA CYS A 40 -5.75 15.17 -19.99
C CYS A 40 -6.95 16.03 -19.58
N GLN A 41 -6.73 17.08 -18.77
CA GLN A 41 -7.75 18.02 -18.27
C GLN A 41 -8.87 17.39 -17.43
N TYR A 42 -8.73 16.14 -17.01
CA TYR A 42 -9.66 15.49 -16.09
C TYR A 42 -9.58 16.10 -14.67
N ASP A 43 -10.71 16.34 -14.03
CA ASP A 43 -10.84 17.02 -12.73
C ASP A 43 -10.77 16.08 -11.51
N GLY A 44 -10.85 14.76 -11.72
CA GLY A 44 -10.81 13.77 -10.64
C GLY A 44 -9.40 13.44 -10.12
N ILE A 45 -8.65 14.46 -9.69
CA ILE A 45 -7.34 14.27 -9.04
C ILE A 45 -7.55 13.57 -7.69
N ARG A 46 -6.83 12.46 -7.46
CA ARG A 46 -6.89 11.69 -6.21
C ARG A 46 -5.66 11.97 -5.36
N LEU A 47 -5.91 12.24 -4.07
CA LEU A 47 -4.86 12.40 -3.06
C LEU A 47 -4.66 11.05 -2.33
N SER A 48 -3.44 10.53 -2.34
CA SER A 48 -3.08 9.26 -1.71
C SER A 48 -2.75 9.44 -0.22
N GLY A 49 -3.32 8.60 0.67
CA GLY A 49 -2.95 8.66 2.11
C GLY A 49 -3.78 7.83 3.12
N GLN A 50 -4.98 7.35 2.78
CA GLN A 50 -5.87 6.62 3.72
C GLN A 50 -6.03 5.12 3.40
N GLY A 51 -4.98 4.50 2.84
CA GLY A 51 -5.08 3.21 2.16
C GLY A 51 -5.62 2.04 3.01
N THR A 52 -5.05 1.81 4.20
CA THR A 52 -5.35 0.58 4.97
C THR A 52 -6.66 0.65 5.76
N GLN A 53 -7.01 1.81 6.33
CA GLN A 53 -8.28 1.99 7.04
C GLN A 53 -9.49 1.92 6.11
N ARG A 54 -9.41 2.59 4.95
CA ARG A 54 -10.47 2.52 3.95
C ARG A 54 -10.62 1.10 3.40
N LEU A 55 -9.49 0.43 3.14
CA LEU A 55 -9.49 -0.96 2.68
C LEU A 55 -10.12 -1.90 3.71
N GLU A 56 -9.87 -1.70 5.00
CA GLU A 56 -10.52 -2.48 6.07
C GLU A 56 -12.05 -2.38 6.02
N ILE A 57 -12.59 -1.17 5.89
CA ILE A 57 -14.03 -0.94 5.79
C ILE A 57 -14.60 -1.63 4.53
N GLU A 58 -13.96 -1.44 3.37
CA GLU A 58 -14.42 -2.02 2.11
C GLU A 58 -14.38 -3.56 2.13
N VAL A 59 -13.33 -4.15 2.71
CA VAL A 59 -13.18 -5.60 2.84
C VAL A 59 -14.20 -6.17 3.81
N GLN A 60 -14.40 -5.57 4.98
CA GLN A 60 -15.41 -6.03 5.95
C GLN A 60 -16.82 -5.97 5.35
N HIS A 61 -17.12 -4.92 4.57
CA HIS A 61 -18.40 -4.79 3.89
C HIS A 61 -18.60 -5.86 2.81
N ARG A 62 -17.54 -6.18 2.04
CA ARG A 62 -17.60 -7.18 0.97
C ARG A 62 -17.58 -8.62 1.48
N PHE A 63 -16.97 -8.86 2.63
CA PHE A 63 -16.77 -10.19 3.23
C PHE A 63 -17.25 -10.22 4.70
N PRO A 64 -18.55 -10.04 4.97
CA PRO A 64 -19.08 -9.88 6.33
C PRO A 64 -18.89 -11.12 7.24
N GLY A 65 -18.69 -12.31 6.66
CA GLY A 65 -18.41 -13.55 7.40
C GLY A 65 -16.93 -13.85 7.61
N ALA A 66 -16.02 -13.03 7.08
CA ALA A 66 -14.59 -13.23 7.22
C ALA A 66 -14.04 -12.47 8.43
N THR A 67 -13.18 -13.12 9.21
CA THR A 67 -12.42 -12.42 10.27
C THR A 67 -11.30 -11.61 9.63
N VAL A 68 -11.36 -10.28 9.77
CA VAL A 68 -10.39 -9.34 9.19
C VAL A 68 -9.59 -8.70 10.32
N GLU A 69 -8.26 -8.65 10.18
CA GLU A 69 -7.37 -7.90 11.10
C GLU A 69 -6.47 -6.95 10.29
N ARG A 70 -6.17 -5.78 10.86
CA ARG A 70 -5.28 -4.78 10.27
C ARG A 70 -3.95 -4.71 11.03
N MET A 71 -2.85 -4.74 10.27
CA MET A 71 -1.48 -4.63 10.76
C MET A 71 -0.74 -3.48 10.09
N ASP A 72 -0.74 -2.33 10.76
CA ASP A 72 -0.03 -1.12 10.39
C ASP A 72 0.47 -0.36 11.63
N SER A 73 1.18 0.76 11.44
CA SER A 73 1.85 1.47 12.54
C SER A 73 0.85 2.03 13.57
N ASP A 74 -0.39 2.25 13.17
CA ASP A 74 -1.46 2.76 14.06
C ASP A 74 -2.04 1.65 14.94
N THR A 75 -2.17 0.44 14.38
CA THR A 75 -2.74 -0.73 15.07
C THR A 75 -1.72 -1.46 15.95
N MET A 76 -0.42 -1.35 15.63
CA MET A 76 0.66 -2.12 16.28
C MET A 76 1.42 -1.36 17.37
N ARG A 77 0.73 -0.46 18.11
CA ARG A 77 1.36 0.38 19.14
C ARG A 77 1.69 -0.33 20.44
N LYS A 78 0.98 -1.42 20.77
CA LYS A 78 1.16 -2.15 22.04
C LYS A 78 2.27 -3.21 21.91
N PRO A 79 3.11 -3.40 22.95
CA PRO A 79 4.05 -4.52 22.98
C PRO A 79 3.33 -5.86 22.73
N GLY A 80 3.89 -6.69 21.85
CA GLY A 80 3.32 -8.01 21.51
C GLY A 80 2.13 -7.99 20.55
N SER A 81 1.63 -6.82 20.13
CA SER A 81 0.51 -6.71 19.17
C SER A 81 0.77 -7.44 17.85
N HIS A 82 1.98 -7.27 17.29
CA HIS A 82 2.44 -8.00 16.11
C HIS A 82 2.32 -9.51 16.30
N ALA A 83 2.98 -10.07 17.32
CA ALA A 83 3.00 -11.51 17.57
C ALA A 83 1.60 -12.09 17.75
N ARG A 84 0.72 -11.35 18.45
CA ARG A 84 -0.68 -11.74 18.66
C ARG A 84 -1.43 -11.91 17.34
N VAL A 85 -1.41 -10.90 16.47
CA VAL A 85 -2.14 -10.93 15.20
C VAL A 85 -1.56 -11.99 14.26
N LEU A 86 -0.23 -12.12 14.21
CA LEU A 86 0.41 -13.16 13.41
C LEU A 86 0.04 -14.57 13.88
N ASN A 87 -0.01 -14.80 15.19
CA ASN A 87 -0.41 -16.11 15.73
C ASN A 87 -1.88 -16.42 15.42
N GLN A 88 -2.79 -15.46 15.57
CA GLN A 88 -4.20 -15.65 15.18
C GLN A 88 -4.34 -15.98 13.69
N PHE A 89 -3.54 -15.34 12.83
CA PHE A 89 -3.53 -15.64 11.40
C PHE A 89 -2.94 -17.02 11.10
N ARG A 90 -1.88 -17.46 11.80
CA ARG A 90 -1.34 -18.84 11.69
C ARG A 90 -2.36 -19.90 12.08
N GLU A 91 -3.09 -19.63 13.16
CA GLU A 91 -4.13 -20.53 13.70
C GLU A 91 -5.42 -20.52 12.87
N GLY A 92 -5.52 -19.68 11.83
CA GLY A 92 -6.71 -19.56 10.99
C GLY A 92 -7.88 -18.82 11.63
N LYS A 93 -7.66 -18.19 12.79
CA LYS A 93 -8.66 -17.34 13.46
C LYS A 93 -8.92 -16.06 12.68
N THR A 94 -7.88 -15.54 12.03
CA THR A 94 -7.95 -14.42 11.08
C THR A 94 -7.90 -14.99 9.66
N GLN A 95 -8.88 -14.65 8.83
CA GLN A 95 -8.99 -15.12 7.46
C GLN A 95 -8.39 -14.12 6.45
N ILE A 96 -8.48 -12.82 6.75
CA ILE A 96 -7.94 -11.75 5.92
C ILE A 96 -7.05 -10.85 6.78
N LEU A 97 -5.80 -10.69 6.37
CA LEU A 97 -4.84 -9.80 7.03
C LEU A 97 -4.54 -8.62 6.09
N LEU A 98 -4.88 -7.41 6.54
CA LEU A 98 -4.66 -6.16 5.81
C LEU A 98 -3.51 -5.39 6.44
N GLY A 99 -2.71 -4.68 5.65
CA GLY A 99 -1.63 -3.89 6.23
C GLY A 99 -0.63 -3.39 5.21
N THR A 100 0.45 -2.82 5.74
CA THR A 100 1.53 -2.25 4.94
C THR A 100 2.67 -3.27 4.77
N GLN A 101 3.83 -2.79 4.32
CA GLN A 101 5.08 -3.56 4.23
C GLN A 101 5.43 -4.34 5.51
N MET A 102 4.87 -3.96 6.67
CA MET A 102 5.08 -4.68 7.92
C MET A 102 4.61 -6.14 7.87
N ILE A 103 3.60 -6.46 7.06
CA ILE A 103 3.16 -7.85 6.84
C ILE A 103 4.24 -8.65 6.10
N ALA A 104 5.06 -8.04 5.25
CA ALA A 104 6.00 -8.81 4.44
C ALA A 104 7.20 -9.36 5.25
N LYS A 105 7.45 -8.85 6.46
CA LYS A 105 8.60 -9.21 7.29
C LYS A 105 8.30 -10.39 8.22
N GLY A 106 9.04 -11.48 8.05
CA GLY A 106 9.05 -12.61 9.00
C GLY A 106 7.85 -13.56 8.92
N LEU A 107 7.05 -13.50 7.84
CA LEU A 107 5.89 -14.37 7.67
C LEU A 107 6.23 -15.57 6.79
N ASP A 108 5.92 -16.75 7.29
CA ASP A 108 5.88 -17.99 6.52
C ASP A 108 4.54 -18.65 6.86
N PHE A 109 3.59 -18.52 5.93
CA PHE A 109 2.24 -19.02 6.13
C PHE A 109 1.91 -20.01 5.03
N PRO A 110 2.07 -21.32 5.29
CA PRO A 110 1.80 -22.35 4.28
C PRO A 110 0.33 -22.36 3.81
N ASN A 111 -0.57 -21.76 4.58
CA ASN A 111 -2.00 -21.67 4.27
C ASN A 111 -2.40 -20.43 3.47
N VAL A 112 -1.47 -19.50 3.17
CA VAL A 112 -1.79 -18.32 2.36
C VAL A 112 -1.71 -18.67 0.88
N LEU A 113 -2.88 -18.73 0.24
CA LEU A 113 -3.03 -19.02 -1.18
C LEU A 113 -3.24 -17.79 -2.06
N LEU A 114 -3.52 -16.64 -1.46
CA LEU A 114 -3.78 -15.40 -2.19
C LEU A 114 -3.07 -14.24 -1.50
N VAL A 115 -2.33 -13.47 -2.29
CA VAL A 115 -1.74 -12.19 -1.89
C VAL A 115 -2.24 -11.11 -2.84
N GLY A 116 -2.76 -10.02 -2.30
CA GLY A 116 -3.12 -8.83 -3.05
C GLY A 116 -2.18 -7.68 -2.71
N VAL A 117 -1.53 -7.11 -3.72
CA VAL A 117 -0.82 -5.83 -3.62
C VAL A 117 -1.73 -4.77 -4.21
N ILE A 118 -2.26 -3.92 -3.35
CA ILE A 118 -3.21 -2.86 -3.73
C ILE A 118 -2.48 -1.53 -3.79
N ASN A 119 -2.75 -0.75 -4.85
CA ASN A 119 -2.16 0.56 -5.08
C ASN A 119 -0.63 0.49 -5.25
N ALA A 120 -0.14 -0.50 -6.00
CA ALA A 120 1.28 -0.60 -6.36
C ALA A 120 1.74 0.66 -7.10
N ASP A 121 0.87 1.27 -7.91
CA ASP A 121 1.10 2.56 -8.56
C ASP A 121 1.48 3.66 -7.56
N THR A 122 0.83 3.72 -6.40
CA THR A 122 1.15 4.74 -5.38
C THR A 122 2.56 4.54 -4.82
N ALA A 123 3.00 3.30 -4.65
CA ALA A 123 4.36 3.00 -4.20
C ALA A 123 5.39 3.28 -5.31
N LEU A 124 5.04 2.99 -6.57
CA LEU A 124 5.89 3.19 -7.74
C LEU A 124 6.15 4.67 -8.02
N HIS A 125 5.15 5.51 -7.78
CA HIS A 125 5.21 6.96 -7.95
C HIS A 125 5.35 7.69 -6.60
N PHE A 126 5.94 7.05 -5.59
CA PHE A 126 6.33 7.75 -4.39
C PHE A 126 7.53 8.68 -4.72
N PRO A 127 7.64 9.88 -4.13
CA PRO A 127 8.75 10.82 -4.39
C PRO A 127 10.06 10.38 -3.74
N ASP A 128 10.57 9.24 -4.21
CA ASP A 128 11.79 8.59 -3.79
C ASP A 128 12.43 7.99 -5.04
N PHE A 129 13.71 8.29 -5.30
CA PHE A 129 14.40 7.79 -6.49
C PHE A 129 14.48 6.25 -6.55
N ARG A 130 14.27 5.57 -5.40
CA ARG A 130 14.21 4.11 -5.29
C ARG A 130 12.79 3.58 -5.27
N ALA A 131 11.76 4.39 -5.57
CA ALA A 131 10.36 3.98 -5.52
C ALA A 131 10.08 2.73 -6.35
N ALA A 132 10.62 2.66 -7.57
CA ALA A 132 10.51 1.48 -8.43
C ALA A 132 11.18 0.24 -7.82
N GLU A 133 12.41 0.37 -7.32
CA GLU A 133 13.14 -0.71 -6.65
C GLU A 133 12.39 -1.22 -5.41
N LYS A 134 11.94 -0.30 -4.54
CA LYS A 134 11.19 -0.62 -3.32
C LYS A 134 9.87 -1.29 -3.65
N THR A 135 9.14 -0.82 -4.65
CA THR A 135 7.89 -1.43 -5.10
C THR A 135 8.13 -2.86 -5.59
N PHE A 136 9.14 -3.06 -6.43
CA PHE A 136 9.55 -4.38 -6.89
C PHE A 136 9.94 -5.30 -5.73
N GLN A 137 10.73 -4.82 -4.76
CA GLN A 137 11.10 -5.56 -3.56
C GLN A 137 9.87 -6.01 -2.76
N ILE A 138 8.88 -5.13 -2.56
CA ILE A 138 7.67 -5.48 -1.83
C ILE A 138 6.89 -6.54 -2.59
N VAL A 139 6.61 -6.32 -3.89
CA VAL A 139 5.83 -7.24 -4.71
C VAL A 139 6.47 -8.62 -4.75
N THR A 140 7.79 -8.70 -4.99
CA THR A 140 8.51 -9.97 -5.01
C THR A 140 8.58 -10.62 -3.62
N GLN A 141 8.80 -9.83 -2.57
CA GLN A 141 8.83 -10.33 -1.20
C GLN A 141 7.50 -10.95 -0.81
N VAL A 142 6.37 -10.32 -1.12
CA VAL A 142 5.04 -10.87 -0.78
C VAL A 142 4.64 -12.00 -1.71
N ALA A 143 5.02 -11.95 -2.99
CA ALA A 143 4.80 -13.03 -3.94
C ALA A 143 5.50 -14.33 -3.51
N GLY A 144 6.73 -14.22 -3.00
CA GLY A 144 7.48 -15.37 -2.48
C GLY A 144 6.94 -15.97 -1.18
N ARG A 145 5.82 -15.46 -0.64
CA ARG A 145 5.22 -15.90 0.63
C ARG A 145 3.96 -16.74 0.45
N THR A 146 3.39 -16.76 -0.76
CA THR A 146 2.27 -17.64 -1.11
C THR A 146 2.77 -18.86 -1.88
N GLY A 147 2.03 -19.97 -1.81
CA GLY A 147 2.32 -21.16 -2.62
C GLY A 147 3.58 -21.95 -2.20
N ARG A 148 3.98 -21.85 -0.93
CA ARG A 148 5.11 -22.62 -0.37
C ARG A 148 4.76 -24.06 0.04
N GLY A 149 3.48 -24.40 0.09
CA GLY A 149 3.00 -25.78 0.30
C GLY A 149 2.62 -26.47 -1.01
N GLU A 150 1.94 -27.62 -0.92
CA GLU A 150 1.50 -28.36 -2.11
C GLU A 150 0.45 -27.64 -2.97
N ARG A 151 -0.21 -26.62 -2.39
CA ARG A 151 -1.25 -25.84 -3.05
C ARG A 151 -0.65 -24.60 -3.73
N ARG A 152 -1.01 -24.40 -4.99
CA ARG A 152 -0.58 -23.23 -5.78
C ARG A 152 -1.12 -21.94 -5.19
N GLY A 153 -0.22 -20.98 -4.97
CA GLY A 153 -0.57 -19.62 -4.58
C GLY A 153 -0.90 -18.73 -5.77
N ARG A 154 -1.58 -17.61 -5.53
CA ARG A 154 -1.86 -16.55 -6.51
C ARG A 154 -1.45 -15.21 -5.94
N VAL A 155 -0.90 -14.36 -6.81
CA VAL A 155 -0.55 -12.98 -6.49
C VAL A 155 -1.29 -12.08 -7.46
N LEU A 156 -2.03 -11.11 -6.93
CA LEU A 156 -2.71 -10.08 -7.70
C LEU A 156 -2.07 -8.74 -7.37
N VAL A 157 -1.69 -7.98 -8.40
CA VAL A 157 -1.10 -6.65 -8.26
C VAL A 157 -2.00 -5.66 -8.99
N GLN A 158 -2.40 -4.61 -8.28
CA GLN A 158 -3.23 -3.51 -8.77
C GLN A 158 -2.50 -2.19 -8.57
#